data_AF-A0A8C5P8N0-F1
#
_entry.id   AF-A0A8C5P8N0-F1
#
_cell.length_a   1.000
_cell.length_b   1.000
_cell.length_c   1.000
_cell.angle_alpha   90.00
_cell.angle_beta   90.00
_cell.angle_gamma   90.00
#
_symmetry.space_group_name_H-M   'P 1'
#
loop_
_entity.id
_entity.type
_entity.pdbx_description
1 polymer ?
#
loop_
_entity_poly.entity_id
_entity_poly.type
_entity_poly.pdbx_seq_one_letter_code
_entity_poly.pdbx_strand_id
1 'polypeptide(L)'
;MLHMNYIHVLRHFKLAYTCLSINRIKYLFFLHCSYQYNYLLNVSNVTNRYVFLVQDGMGNLRITKKGVRLEGVSEFLLPLYVKEISSRTESPLALQSDRNVTLNARNQYGQLTGQMTVGTDSVEAQCKRFEVKSNKDGKLLFSADEEEIAIGADRLRVTGTEGAVFGHSVETPHIRAGPSQDLRLESPTRSLTMEAPKGVQISAVAGEFKASCRKELQLESTDGEIFLNADNIRLGNLPHGSFSSSLPSSLGPRQTVYELCICPNGKLYLSPAGASSTCQTSSNVCLWS
;
A
#
# COMPACT_ATOMS: atom_id res chain seq x y z
N MET A 1 37.05 -26.44 14.04
CA MET A 1 36.46 -27.77 13.73
C MET A 1 36.60 -27.97 12.23
N LEU A 2 37.38 -28.97 11.81
CA LEU A 2 37.91 -29.11 10.44
C LEU A 2 36.81 -29.34 9.40
N HIS A 3 36.75 -28.46 8.39
CA HIS A 3 35.96 -28.63 7.17
C HIS A 3 36.87 -29.27 6.11
N MET A 4 36.57 -30.50 5.71
CA MET A 4 37.19 -31.15 4.55
C MET A 4 36.31 -30.92 3.32
N ASN A 5 36.87 -30.22 2.33
CA ASN A 5 36.33 -30.03 0.99
C ASN A 5 36.52 -31.31 0.17
N TYR A 6 35.49 -31.72 -0.57
CA TYR A 6 35.69 -32.48 -1.81
C TYR A 6 34.84 -31.87 -2.92
N ILE A 7 35.53 -31.23 -3.85
CA ILE A 7 35.05 -30.78 -5.15
C ILE A 7 35.34 -31.93 -6.13
N HIS A 8 34.33 -32.41 -6.85
CA HIS A 8 34.54 -33.13 -8.10
C HIS A 8 33.68 -32.49 -9.20
N VAL A 9 34.36 -31.72 -10.03
CA VAL A 9 33.89 -31.23 -11.33
C VAL A 9 34.07 -32.37 -12.33
N LEU A 10 32.98 -32.89 -12.89
CA LEU A 10 33.03 -33.71 -14.10
C LEU A 10 32.44 -32.90 -15.26
N ARG A 11 33.31 -32.37 -16.10
CA ARG A 11 32.95 -31.75 -17.39
C ARG A 11 33.66 -32.49 -18.53
N HIS A 12 32.84 -32.90 -19.49
CA HIS A 12 33.14 -33.33 -20.86
C HIS A 12 33.78 -34.71 -21.09
N PHE A 13 32.94 -35.68 -21.46
CA PHE A 13 33.32 -36.73 -22.41
C PHE A 13 32.40 -36.67 -23.63
N LYS A 14 32.99 -36.35 -24.78
CA LYS A 14 32.39 -36.39 -26.11
C LYS A 14 32.99 -37.62 -26.78
N LEU A 15 32.20 -38.65 -27.10
CA LEU A 15 32.68 -39.78 -27.89
C LEU A 15 31.97 -39.76 -29.24
N ALA A 16 32.77 -39.43 -30.25
CA ALA A 16 32.45 -39.49 -31.66
C ALA A 16 32.27 -40.95 -32.11
N TYR A 17 31.32 -41.18 -33.00
CA TYR A 17 31.15 -42.44 -33.71
C TYR A 17 32.08 -42.47 -34.94
N THR A 18 32.93 -43.50 -35.05
CA THR A 18 33.40 -44.01 -36.34
C THR A 18 33.62 -45.53 -36.30
N CYS A 19 33.30 -46.14 -37.43
CA CYS A 19 33.05 -47.54 -37.70
C CYS A 19 34.33 -48.41 -37.72
N LEU A 20 34.32 -49.58 -37.06
CA LEU A 20 35.27 -50.68 -37.32
C LEU A 20 34.72 -52.04 -36.82
N SER A 21 34.45 -52.93 -37.77
CA SER A 21 34.33 -54.41 -37.70
C SER A 21 33.44 -55.08 -36.62
N ILE A 22 32.33 -55.66 -37.10
CA ILE A 22 31.10 -56.00 -36.37
C ILE A 22 31.13 -57.31 -35.53
N ASN A 23 32.18 -58.14 -35.57
CA ASN A 23 32.13 -59.47 -34.91
C ASN A 23 32.98 -59.66 -33.64
N ARG A 24 34.04 -58.88 -33.40
CA ARG A 24 34.83 -58.95 -32.14
C ARG A 24 34.30 -58.01 -31.03
N ILE A 25 33.57 -56.97 -31.41
CA ILE A 25 33.02 -55.98 -30.46
C ILE A 25 31.90 -56.59 -29.62
N LYS A 26 31.10 -57.54 -30.15
CA LYS A 26 30.01 -58.16 -29.37
C LYS A 26 30.50 -58.88 -28.11
N TYR A 27 31.62 -59.59 -28.19
CA TYR A 27 32.18 -60.31 -27.04
C TYR A 27 32.82 -59.37 -26.02
N LEU A 28 33.53 -58.33 -26.48
CA LEU A 28 34.09 -57.31 -25.59
C LEU A 28 32.99 -56.45 -24.94
N PHE A 29 31.90 -56.12 -25.66
CA PHE A 29 30.74 -55.44 -25.08
C PHE A 29 30.02 -56.33 -24.06
N PHE A 30 29.87 -57.63 -24.34
CA PHE A 30 29.28 -58.56 -23.38
C PHE A 30 30.13 -58.72 -22.12
N LEU A 31 31.45 -58.84 -22.24
CA LEU A 31 32.37 -58.87 -21.09
C LEU A 31 32.39 -57.54 -20.33
N HIS A 32 32.36 -56.40 -21.03
CA HIS A 32 32.38 -55.09 -20.38
C HIS A 32 31.04 -54.76 -19.69
N CYS A 33 29.90 -55.19 -20.27
CA CYS A 33 28.59 -55.11 -19.62
C CYS A 33 28.48 -56.08 -18.45
N SER A 34 28.97 -57.32 -18.56
CA SER A 34 28.92 -58.28 -17.44
C SER A 34 29.91 -57.94 -16.32
N TYR A 35 31.04 -57.30 -16.62
CA TYR A 35 31.96 -56.74 -15.62
C TYR A 35 31.35 -55.52 -14.91
N GLN A 36 30.68 -54.61 -15.64
CA GLN A 36 29.94 -53.50 -15.01
C GLN A 36 28.72 -53.97 -14.20
N TYR A 37 28.02 -55.01 -14.65
CA TYR A 37 26.90 -55.60 -13.93
C TYR A 37 27.36 -56.29 -12.64
N ASN A 38 28.50 -57.00 -12.67
CA ASN A 38 29.13 -57.54 -11.46
C ASN A 38 29.68 -56.46 -10.53
N TYR A 39 30.19 -55.35 -11.06
CA TYR A 39 30.62 -54.20 -10.24
C TYR A 39 29.42 -53.54 -9.55
N LEU A 40 28.30 -53.39 -10.25
CA LEU A 40 27.04 -52.88 -9.67
C LEU A 40 26.45 -53.83 -8.62
N LEU A 41 26.50 -55.15 -8.85
CA LEU A 41 26.08 -56.16 -7.87
C LEU A 41 27.00 -56.19 -6.63
N ASN A 42 28.31 -56.04 -6.79
CA ASN A 42 29.24 -56.00 -5.67
C ASN A 42 29.16 -54.68 -4.89
N VAL A 43 28.85 -53.55 -5.55
CA VAL A 43 28.58 -52.28 -4.86
C VAL A 43 27.24 -52.32 -4.10
N SER A 44 26.24 -53.08 -4.57
CA SER A 44 25.00 -53.32 -3.80
C SER A 44 25.21 -54.19 -2.56
N ASN A 45 26.29 -55.00 -2.50
CA ASN A 45 26.62 -55.80 -1.31
C ASN A 45 27.38 -55.01 -0.23
N VAL A 46 27.92 -53.81 -0.52
CA VAL A 46 28.74 -53.02 0.42
C VAL A 46 28.00 -51.78 0.97
N THR A 47 26.81 -51.47 0.46
CA THR A 47 25.96 -50.44 1.05
C THR A 47 24.54 -50.96 1.20
N ASN A 48 24.13 -51.22 2.45
CA ASN A 48 22.74 -51.46 2.85
C ASN A 48 21.86 -50.22 2.55
N ARG A 49 21.62 -49.94 1.28
CA ARG A 49 20.56 -49.04 0.81
C ARG A 49 19.95 -49.69 -0.42
N TYR A 50 18.97 -50.54 -0.19
CA TYR A 50 18.10 -51.06 -1.22
C TYR A 50 17.41 -49.88 -1.92
N VAL A 51 17.87 -49.54 -3.12
CA VAL A 51 17.06 -48.77 -4.07
C VAL A 51 16.15 -49.80 -4.76
N PHE A 52 14.94 -49.96 -4.23
CA PHE A 52 13.90 -50.76 -4.88
C PHE A 52 13.41 -50.00 -6.13
N LEU A 53 14.02 -50.26 -7.29
CA LEU A 53 13.43 -49.91 -8.58
C LEU A 53 12.50 -51.04 -8.98
N VAL A 54 11.26 -51.01 -8.48
CA VAL A 54 10.19 -51.80 -9.10
C VAL A 54 9.97 -51.22 -10.49
N GLN A 55 9.76 -52.09 -11.49
CA GLN A 55 9.50 -51.74 -12.91
C GLN A 55 8.34 -50.74 -13.12
N ASP A 56 7.65 -50.41 -12.04
CA ASP A 56 6.43 -49.63 -11.96
C ASP A 56 6.59 -48.35 -11.09
N GLY A 57 7.75 -48.13 -10.44
CA GLY A 57 8.03 -46.94 -9.62
C GLY A 57 8.64 -47.16 -8.23
N MET A 58 9.02 -46.07 -7.54
CA MET A 58 9.44 -46.07 -6.13
C MET A 58 8.28 -45.58 -5.25
N GLY A 59 7.55 -46.50 -4.62
CA GLY A 59 6.38 -46.16 -3.79
C GLY A 59 5.27 -45.50 -4.61
N ASN A 60 4.86 -44.29 -4.21
CA ASN A 60 3.83 -43.51 -4.91
C ASN A 60 4.35 -42.82 -6.19
N LEU A 61 5.64 -42.92 -6.50
CA LEU A 61 6.23 -42.32 -7.70
C LEU A 61 6.15 -43.29 -8.87
N ARG A 62 5.35 -42.95 -9.88
CA ARG A 62 5.21 -43.69 -11.15
C ARG A 62 6.04 -43.03 -12.25
N ILE A 63 6.87 -43.82 -12.94
CA ILE A 63 7.64 -43.33 -14.10
C ILE A 63 6.77 -43.46 -15.35
N THR A 64 6.55 -42.35 -16.06
CA THR A 64 5.78 -42.31 -17.30
C THR A 64 6.61 -41.72 -18.44
N LYS A 65 6.15 -41.88 -19.69
CA LYS A 65 6.80 -41.24 -20.85
C LYS A 65 6.86 -39.70 -20.77
N LYS A 66 6.01 -39.08 -19.94
CA LYS A 66 5.94 -37.62 -19.74
C LYS A 66 6.78 -37.12 -18.57
N GLY A 67 7.30 -38.02 -17.72
CA GLY A 67 8.03 -37.66 -16.50
C GLY A 67 7.62 -38.54 -15.30
N VAL A 68 7.96 -38.08 -14.10
CA VAL A 68 7.61 -38.75 -12.85
C VAL A 68 6.26 -38.22 -12.34
N ARG A 69 5.32 -39.12 -12.07
CA ARG A 69 4.00 -38.81 -11.53
C ARG A 69 3.91 -39.29 -10.09
N LEU A 70 3.56 -38.40 -9.16
CA LEU A 70 3.30 -38.75 -7.78
C LEU A 70 1.81 -39.10 -7.60
N GLU A 71 1.51 -40.32 -7.18
CA GLU A 71 0.17 -40.83 -6.91
C GLU A 71 -0.02 -41.08 -5.41
N GLY A 72 -0.37 -40.03 -4.68
CA GLY A 72 -0.53 -40.05 -3.23
C GLY A 72 0.39 -39.04 -2.55
N VAL A 73 0.81 -39.34 -1.33
CA VAL A 73 1.74 -38.51 -0.55
C VAL A 73 3.13 -39.16 -0.59
N SER A 74 4.18 -38.38 -0.84
CA SER A 74 5.57 -38.83 -0.69
C SER A 74 6.40 -37.78 0.02
N GLU A 75 7.35 -38.26 0.79
CA GLU A 75 8.31 -37.43 1.51
C GLU A 75 9.66 -37.45 0.80
N PHE A 76 10.27 -36.27 0.66
CA PHE A 76 11.58 -36.11 0.07
C PHE A 76 12.53 -35.54 1.13
N LEU A 77 13.51 -36.34 1.54
CA LEU A 77 14.51 -35.94 2.53
C LEU A 77 15.58 -35.00 1.97
N LEU A 78 15.68 -34.89 0.65
CA LEU A 78 16.67 -34.09 -0.06
C LEU A 78 16.00 -33.13 -1.04
N PRO A 79 16.67 -32.02 -1.41
CA PRO A 79 16.13 -31.06 -2.36
C PRO A 79 15.72 -31.71 -3.69
N LEU A 80 14.51 -31.40 -4.13
CA LEU A 80 13.98 -31.85 -5.41
C LEU A 80 14.36 -30.85 -6.51
N TYR A 81 15.14 -31.30 -7.49
CA TYR A 81 15.45 -30.51 -8.68
C TYR A 81 14.57 -30.96 -9.84
N VAL A 82 13.69 -30.07 -10.27
CA VAL A 82 12.74 -30.32 -11.36
C VAL A 82 12.76 -29.17 -12.35
N LYS A 83 12.55 -29.50 -13.62
CA LYS A 83 12.33 -28.50 -14.67
C LYS A 83 10.95 -27.86 -14.55
N GLU A 84 9.96 -28.66 -14.19
CA GLU A 84 8.57 -28.27 -14.06
C GLU A 84 7.92 -29.13 -12.99
N ILE A 85 7.09 -28.51 -12.15
CA ILE A 85 6.21 -29.19 -11.21
C ILE A 85 4.80 -28.66 -11.46
N SER A 86 3.86 -29.56 -11.67
CA SER A 86 2.46 -29.21 -11.90
C SER A 86 1.56 -30.20 -11.17
N SER A 87 0.47 -29.67 -10.62
CA SER A 87 -0.62 -30.48 -10.09
C SER A 87 -1.53 -30.94 -11.22
N ARG A 88 -2.46 -31.86 -10.90
CA ARG A 88 -3.57 -32.19 -11.80
C ARG A 88 -4.45 -30.96 -12.00
N THR A 89 -5.13 -30.89 -13.14
CA THR A 89 -6.12 -29.85 -13.44
C THR A 89 -7.14 -29.75 -12.29
N GLU A 90 -7.47 -28.52 -11.87
CA GLU A 90 -8.37 -28.23 -10.74
C GLU A 90 -7.92 -28.79 -9.37
N SER A 91 -6.65 -29.21 -9.22
CA SER A 91 -6.10 -29.66 -7.94
C SER A 91 -4.97 -28.73 -7.49
N PRO A 92 -4.90 -28.34 -6.20
CA PRO A 92 -3.78 -27.56 -5.70
C PRO A 92 -2.49 -28.40 -5.66
N LEU A 93 -1.35 -27.74 -5.84
CA LEU A 93 -0.05 -28.32 -5.51
C LEU A 93 0.20 -28.11 -4.01
N ALA A 94 0.08 -29.18 -3.22
CA ALA A 94 0.33 -29.14 -1.79
C ALA A 94 1.79 -29.52 -1.48
N LEU A 95 2.52 -28.61 -0.82
CA LEU A 95 3.86 -28.84 -0.29
C LEU A 95 3.78 -28.64 1.23
N GLN A 96 4.12 -29.69 2.00
CA GLN A 96 4.06 -29.67 3.45
C GLN A 96 5.44 -30.00 4.03
N SER A 97 5.88 -29.21 5.00
CA SER A 97 7.13 -29.43 5.73
C SER A 97 6.95 -28.98 7.18
N ASP A 98 7.70 -29.60 8.09
CA ASP A 98 7.90 -29.17 9.47
C ASP A 98 8.84 -27.95 9.58
N ARG A 99 9.46 -27.55 8.46
CA ARG A 99 10.40 -26.43 8.34
C ARG A 99 9.99 -25.50 7.19
N ASN A 100 10.76 -24.42 7.05
CA ASN A 100 10.56 -23.46 5.97
C ASN A 100 10.64 -24.13 4.59
N VAL A 101 9.70 -23.79 3.71
CA VAL A 101 9.68 -24.26 2.32
C VAL A 101 10.29 -23.17 1.44
N THR A 102 11.39 -23.48 0.74
CA THR A 102 12.06 -22.53 -0.16
C THR A 102 11.98 -22.99 -1.61
N LEU A 103 11.36 -22.19 -2.47
CA LEU A 103 11.37 -22.34 -3.92
C LEU A 103 12.47 -21.47 -4.52
N ASN A 104 13.38 -22.09 -5.27
CA ASN A 104 14.49 -21.40 -5.94
C ASN A 104 14.33 -21.52 -7.46
N ALA A 105 14.15 -20.38 -8.13
CA ALA A 105 14.24 -20.29 -9.58
C ALA A 105 15.71 -20.10 -9.99
N ARG A 106 16.19 -20.89 -10.95
CA ARG A 106 17.58 -20.81 -11.44
C ARG A 106 17.61 -20.68 -12.96
N ASN A 107 18.58 -19.92 -13.48
CA ASN A 107 18.83 -19.83 -14.91
C ASN A 107 19.59 -21.07 -15.44
N GLN A 108 19.84 -21.11 -16.76
CA GLN A 108 20.58 -22.18 -17.43
C GLN A 108 22.02 -22.38 -16.94
N TYR A 109 22.61 -21.37 -16.29
CA TYR A 109 23.94 -21.43 -15.68
C TYR A 109 23.90 -21.91 -14.21
N GLY A 110 22.71 -22.21 -13.68
CA GLY A 110 22.50 -22.63 -12.29
C GLY A 110 22.48 -21.47 -11.28
N GLN A 111 22.50 -20.22 -11.74
CA GLN A 111 22.45 -19.04 -10.88
C GLN A 111 21.02 -18.76 -10.43
N LEU A 112 20.86 -18.34 -9.17
CA LEU A 112 19.57 -17.98 -8.59
C LEU A 112 19.01 -16.72 -9.26
N THR A 113 17.79 -16.80 -9.79
CA THR A 113 17.08 -15.67 -10.40
C THR A 113 15.88 -15.20 -9.59
N GLY A 114 15.42 -16.02 -8.65
CA GLY A 114 14.35 -15.67 -7.72
C GLY A 114 14.25 -16.71 -6.63
N GLN A 115 13.78 -16.28 -5.46
CA GLN A 115 13.57 -17.13 -4.29
C GLN A 115 12.25 -16.75 -3.62
N MET A 116 11.48 -17.75 -3.23
CA MET A 116 10.31 -17.57 -2.37
C MET A 116 10.44 -18.53 -1.18
N THR A 117 10.35 -18.00 0.02
CA THR A 117 10.44 -18.77 1.26
C THR A 117 9.17 -18.60 2.07
N VAL A 118 8.52 -19.70 2.39
CA VAL A 118 7.37 -19.75 3.31
C VAL A 118 7.87 -20.23 4.66
N GLY A 119 7.87 -19.34 5.65
CA GLY A 119 8.24 -19.63 7.03
C GLY A 119 7.02 -19.76 7.95
N THR A 120 7.27 -19.84 9.26
CA THR A 120 6.23 -19.91 10.30
C THR A 120 5.44 -18.59 10.42
N ASP A 121 6.13 -17.46 10.30
CA ASP A 121 5.55 -16.14 10.57
C ASP A 121 5.35 -15.29 9.32
N SER A 122 6.13 -15.53 8.27
CA SER A 122 6.16 -14.69 7.07
C SER A 122 6.36 -15.49 5.79
N VAL A 123 5.96 -14.87 4.68
CA VAL A 123 6.31 -15.29 3.33
C VAL A 123 7.22 -14.23 2.74
N GLU A 124 8.43 -14.63 2.37
CA GLU A 124 9.45 -13.75 1.81
C GLU A 124 9.64 -14.07 0.33
N ALA A 125 9.60 -13.03 -0.52
CA ALA A 125 9.86 -13.16 -1.95
C ALA A 125 11.03 -12.25 -2.34
N GLN A 126 12.08 -12.85 -2.89
CA GLN A 126 13.23 -12.18 -3.49
C GLN A 126 13.16 -12.37 -5.00
N CYS A 127 12.64 -11.36 -5.68
CA CYS A 127 12.44 -11.38 -7.13
C CYS A 127 12.41 -9.95 -7.67
N LYS A 128 12.63 -9.80 -8.98
CA LYS A 128 12.55 -8.48 -9.65
C LYS A 128 11.14 -7.90 -9.64
N ARG A 129 10.12 -8.76 -9.64
CA ARG A 129 8.71 -8.38 -9.68
C ARG A 129 7.87 -9.45 -9.04
N PHE A 130 7.02 -9.05 -8.09
CA PHE A 130 6.04 -9.90 -7.43
C PHE A 130 4.64 -9.47 -7.83
N GLU A 131 3.77 -10.42 -8.20
CA GLU A 131 2.39 -10.14 -8.61
C GLU A 131 1.41 -11.10 -7.93
N VAL A 132 0.31 -10.55 -7.44
CA VAL A 132 -0.85 -11.32 -6.98
C VAL A 132 -2.02 -11.00 -7.90
N LYS A 133 -2.57 -12.03 -8.55
CA LYS A 133 -3.71 -11.90 -9.49
C LYS A 133 -4.95 -12.61 -8.95
N SER A 134 -6.11 -12.06 -9.27
CA SER A 134 -7.39 -12.70 -9.00
C SER A 134 -7.51 -13.99 -9.80
N ASN A 135 -7.92 -15.08 -9.15
CA ASN A 135 -8.13 -16.37 -9.82
C ASN A 135 -9.29 -16.34 -10.85
N LYS A 136 -10.28 -15.44 -10.66
CA LYS A 136 -11.48 -15.40 -11.52
C LYS A 136 -11.21 -14.75 -12.86
N ASP A 137 -10.57 -13.58 -12.83
CA ASP A 137 -10.49 -12.68 -14.00
C ASP A 137 -9.04 -12.34 -14.39
N GLY A 138 -8.04 -12.85 -13.65
CA GLY A 138 -6.64 -12.52 -13.86
C GLY A 138 -6.25 -11.08 -13.51
N LYS A 139 -7.19 -10.27 -12.98
CA LYS A 139 -6.98 -8.88 -12.56
C LYS A 139 -5.83 -8.81 -11.54
N LEU A 140 -4.89 -7.89 -11.74
CA LEU A 140 -3.81 -7.61 -10.81
C LEU A 140 -4.37 -6.99 -9.53
N LEU A 141 -4.12 -7.64 -8.38
CA LEU A 141 -4.56 -7.17 -7.06
C LEU A 141 -3.43 -6.47 -6.32
N PHE A 142 -2.19 -6.94 -6.50
CA PHE A 142 -1.00 -6.37 -5.90
C PHE A 142 0.19 -6.62 -6.83
N SER A 143 1.04 -5.60 -7.03
CA SER A 143 2.37 -5.78 -7.58
C SER A 143 3.40 -4.95 -6.83
N ALA A 144 4.62 -5.48 -6.76
CA ALA A 144 5.78 -4.75 -6.26
C ALA A 144 7.00 -5.07 -7.14
N ASP A 145 7.69 -4.02 -7.57
CA ASP A 145 9.01 -4.09 -8.22
C ASP A 145 9.93 -2.98 -7.68
N GLU A 146 11.04 -2.72 -8.37
CA GLU A 146 12.04 -1.72 -7.95
C GLU A 146 11.54 -0.27 -8.09
N GLU A 147 10.53 -0.02 -8.92
CA GLU A 147 10.04 1.32 -9.23
C GLU A 147 8.81 1.68 -8.39
N GLU A 148 7.85 0.77 -8.29
CA GLU A 148 6.57 1.06 -7.64
C GLU A 148 5.90 -0.13 -6.95
N ILE A 149 4.94 0.20 -6.09
CA ILE A 149 3.98 -0.75 -5.51
C ILE A 149 2.59 -0.34 -5.98
N ALA A 150 1.91 -1.23 -6.70
CA ALA A 150 0.56 -1.00 -7.18
C ALA A 150 -0.44 -1.90 -6.45
N ILE A 151 -1.54 -1.30 -5.96
CA ILE A 151 -2.63 -2.01 -5.29
C ILE A 151 -3.89 -1.87 -6.14
N GLY A 152 -4.29 -2.95 -6.81
CA GLY A 152 -5.44 -3.02 -7.72
C GLY A 152 -6.74 -3.46 -7.04
N ALA A 153 -6.86 -3.26 -5.73
CA ALA A 153 -8.04 -3.64 -4.95
C ALA A 153 -9.14 -2.56 -5.03
N ASP A 154 -10.40 -2.98 -5.10
CA ASP A 154 -11.54 -2.04 -5.15
C ASP A 154 -11.69 -1.25 -3.83
N ARG A 155 -11.18 -1.80 -2.72
CA ARG A 155 -11.20 -1.16 -1.41
C ARG A 155 -9.92 -1.46 -0.64
N LEU A 156 -9.16 -0.40 -0.35
CA LEU A 156 -8.04 -0.44 0.59
C LEU A 156 -8.51 0.06 1.96
N ARG A 157 -8.33 -0.74 3.01
CA ARG A 157 -8.65 -0.37 4.39
C ARG A 157 -7.37 -0.34 5.22
N VAL A 158 -7.04 0.82 5.78
CA VAL A 158 -5.94 0.97 6.73
C VAL A 158 -6.52 0.85 8.14
N THR A 159 -6.10 -0.18 8.88
CA THR A 159 -6.61 -0.48 10.24
C THR A 159 -5.62 -0.18 11.35
N GLY A 160 -4.43 0.34 11.02
CA GLY A 160 -3.46 0.78 12.02
C GLY A 160 -4.06 1.87 12.92
N THR A 161 -3.76 1.83 14.22
CA THR A 161 -4.27 2.80 15.20
C THR A 161 -3.88 4.24 14.87
N GLU A 162 -2.71 4.42 14.25
CA GLU A 162 -2.18 5.71 13.80
C GLU A 162 -2.61 6.06 12.35
N GLY A 163 -3.42 5.21 11.71
CA GLY A 163 -3.81 5.39 10.31
C GLY A 163 -2.65 5.20 9.33
N ALA A 164 -2.62 6.02 8.27
CA ALA A 164 -1.55 6.04 7.27
C ALA A 164 -0.93 7.43 7.19
N VAL A 165 0.39 7.48 7.09
CA VAL A 165 1.16 8.71 6.87
C VAL A 165 1.58 8.75 5.42
N PHE A 166 1.18 9.82 4.72
CA PHE A 166 1.60 10.08 3.34
C PHE A 166 2.67 11.17 3.37
N GLY A 167 3.92 10.81 3.05
CA GLY A 167 5.04 11.76 3.03
C GLY A 167 5.03 12.73 1.84
N HIS A 168 4.15 12.50 0.88
CA HIS A 168 4.00 13.26 -0.36
C HIS A 168 2.51 13.54 -0.63
N SER A 169 2.19 13.96 -1.85
CA SER A 169 0.82 14.24 -2.28
C SER A 169 -0.03 12.98 -2.36
N VAL A 170 -1.29 13.10 -1.95
CA VAL A 170 -2.34 12.11 -2.20
C VAL A 170 -3.29 12.71 -3.22
N GLU A 171 -3.37 12.10 -4.39
CA GLU A 171 -4.34 12.46 -5.41
C GLU A 171 -5.58 11.56 -5.25
N THR A 172 -6.74 12.18 -5.08
CA THR A 172 -8.01 11.47 -4.97
C THR A 172 -9.13 12.31 -5.57
N PRO A 173 -10.06 11.71 -6.33
CA PRO A 173 -11.19 12.44 -6.90
C PRO A 173 -12.19 12.90 -5.83
N HIS A 174 -12.24 12.23 -4.68
CA HIS A 174 -13.21 12.56 -3.64
C HIS A 174 -12.72 12.17 -2.25
N ILE A 175 -12.97 13.04 -1.27
CA ILE A 175 -12.69 12.80 0.15
C ILE A 175 -14.02 12.90 0.89
N ARG A 176 -14.38 11.84 1.61
CA ARG A 176 -15.60 11.77 2.43
C ARG A 176 -15.31 11.08 3.75
N ALA A 177 -16.02 11.48 4.79
CA ALA A 177 -16.01 10.78 6.06
C ALA A 177 -16.87 9.51 6.03
N GLY A 178 -16.68 8.65 7.02
CA GLY A 178 -17.54 7.48 7.25
C GLY A 178 -18.97 7.88 7.65
N PRO A 179 -19.93 6.95 7.60
CA PRO A 179 -21.28 7.20 8.07
C PRO A 179 -21.28 7.67 9.53
N SER A 180 -21.98 8.76 9.83
CA SER A 180 -22.07 9.35 11.18
C SER A 180 -20.73 9.84 11.75
N GLN A 181 -19.74 10.10 10.90
CA GLN A 181 -18.46 10.70 11.27
C GLN A 181 -18.27 12.00 10.50
N ASP A 182 -17.62 12.97 11.14
CA ASP A 182 -17.29 14.24 10.51
C ASP A 182 -15.98 14.13 9.72
N LEU A 183 -15.92 14.79 8.56
CA LEU A 183 -14.67 14.94 7.82
C LEU A 183 -13.85 16.04 8.49
N ARG A 184 -12.80 15.64 9.21
CA ARG A 184 -11.90 16.57 9.89
C ARG A 184 -10.61 16.73 9.09
N LEU A 185 -10.38 17.95 8.60
CA LEU A 185 -9.10 18.38 8.05
C LEU A 185 -8.46 19.30 9.08
N GLU A 186 -7.33 18.92 9.67
CA GLU A 186 -6.67 19.70 10.72
C GLU A 186 -5.17 19.81 10.53
N SER A 187 -4.63 20.96 10.96
CA SER A 187 -3.19 21.20 11.05
C SER A 187 -2.90 21.73 12.45
N PRO A 188 -2.61 20.85 13.44
CA PRO A 188 -2.44 21.27 14.84
C PRO A 188 -1.22 22.17 15.06
N THR A 189 -0.18 22.01 14.24
CA THR A 189 1.12 22.67 14.42
C THR A 189 1.45 23.72 13.37
N ARG A 190 0.71 23.77 12.26
CA ARG A 190 1.00 24.63 11.10
C ARG A 190 -0.30 25.18 10.49
N SER A 191 -0.28 25.48 9.20
CA SER A 191 -1.45 25.90 8.44
C SER A 191 -2.11 24.72 7.74
N LEU A 192 -3.40 24.89 7.45
CA LEU A 192 -4.16 24.10 6.48
C LEU A 192 -4.55 25.05 5.36
N THR A 193 -4.14 24.77 4.13
CA THR A 193 -4.43 25.61 2.95
C THR A 193 -5.29 24.83 1.97
N MET A 194 -6.34 25.45 1.45
CA MET A 194 -7.21 24.89 0.42
C MET A 194 -7.19 25.85 -0.78
N GLU A 195 -6.70 25.37 -1.92
CA GLU A 195 -6.54 26.17 -3.14
C GLU A 195 -7.14 25.41 -4.32
N ALA A 196 -7.82 26.14 -5.22
CA ALA A 196 -8.46 25.55 -6.38
C ALA A 196 -8.43 26.53 -7.57
N PRO A 197 -8.10 26.07 -8.80
CA PRO A 197 -8.01 26.93 -9.98
C PRO A 197 -9.33 27.62 -10.34
N LYS A 198 -10.46 26.98 -10.04
CA LYS A 198 -11.82 27.50 -10.29
C LYS A 198 -12.47 28.10 -9.04
N GLY A 199 -11.71 28.27 -7.96
CA GLY A 199 -12.22 28.70 -6.66
C GLY A 199 -12.67 27.53 -5.77
N VAL A 200 -12.84 27.85 -4.48
CA VAL A 200 -13.25 26.91 -3.44
C VAL A 200 -14.67 27.26 -3.01
N GLN A 201 -15.60 26.31 -3.15
CA GLN A 201 -16.98 26.47 -2.67
C GLN A 201 -17.18 25.67 -1.39
N ILE A 202 -17.52 26.37 -0.30
CA ILE A 202 -17.90 25.76 0.97
C ILE A 202 -19.41 25.89 1.10
N SER A 203 -20.13 24.77 1.23
CA SER A 203 -21.58 24.77 1.38
C SER A 203 -22.01 23.77 2.44
N ALA A 204 -23.00 24.15 3.25
CA ALA A 204 -23.65 23.31 4.24
C ALA A 204 -25.13 23.17 3.87
N VAL A 205 -25.45 22.18 3.02
CA VAL A 205 -26.82 21.94 2.52
C VAL A 205 -27.78 21.61 3.67
N ALA A 206 -27.26 20.92 4.70
CA ALA A 206 -27.96 20.67 5.95
C ALA A 206 -26.98 21.00 7.10
N GLY A 207 -27.44 21.77 8.08
CA GLY A 207 -26.64 22.16 9.25
C GLY A 207 -26.13 23.60 9.22
N GLU A 208 -25.15 23.88 10.08
CA GLU A 208 -24.53 25.19 10.30
C GLU A 208 -23.14 25.23 9.67
N PHE A 209 -22.80 26.34 9.01
CA PHE A 209 -21.41 26.69 8.72
C PHE A 209 -20.88 27.61 9.84
N LYS A 210 -19.90 27.12 10.60
CA LYS A 210 -19.27 27.86 11.70
C LYS A 210 -17.79 28.07 11.43
N ALA A 211 -17.38 29.32 11.29
CA ALA A 211 -15.98 29.72 11.29
C ALA A 211 -15.63 30.38 12.64
N SER A 212 -14.61 29.87 13.32
CA SER A 212 -14.13 30.44 14.59
C SER A 212 -12.61 30.55 14.60
N CYS A 213 -12.10 31.71 14.98
CA CYS A 213 -10.67 31.99 15.11
C CYS A 213 -10.34 32.40 16.56
N ARG A 214 -9.13 32.10 17.03
CA ARG A 214 -8.68 32.56 18.35
C ARG A 214 -8.10 33.99 18.34
N LYS A 215 -7.51 34.42 17.23
CA LYS A 215 -6.87 35.72 17.08
C LYS A 215 -7.63 36.59 16.08
N GLU A 216 -7.56 36.22 14.81
CA GLU A 216 -8.08 37.03 13.70
C GLU A 216 -8.71 36.13 12.64
N LEU A 217 -9.79 36.64 12.03
CA LEU A 217 -10.42 36.10 10.83
C LEU A 217 -10.37 37.19 9.76
N GLN A 218 -9.54 37.00 8.75
CA GLN A 218 -9.43 37.90 7.61
C GLN A 218 -10.32 37.41 6.47
N LEU A 219 -11.27 38.24 6.04
CA LEU A 219 -12.05 38.04 4.83
C LEU A 219 -11.64 39.13 3.84
N GLU A 220 -11.00 38.74 2.74
CA GLU A 220 -10.44 39.66 1.76
C GLU A 220 -10.83 39.23 0.35
N SER A 221 -11.16 40.20 -0.48
CA SER A 221 -11.45 40.01 -1.91
C SER A 221 -10.58 41.00 -2.70
N THR A 222 -9.75 40.48 -3.59
CA THR A 222 -8.75 41.28 -4.33
C THR A 222 -9.33 41.99 -5.55
N ASP A 223 -10.30 41.39 -6.23
CA ASP A 223 -10.89 41.87 -7.49
C ASP A 223 -12.43 41.78 -7.51
N GLY A 224 -13.04 41.51 -6.36
CA GLY A 224 -14.49 41.32 -6.24
C GLY A 224 -15.06 41.93 -4.96
N GLU A 225 -16.30 41.60 -4.66
CA GLU A 225 -16.99 42.05 -3.45
C GLU A 225 -17.18 40.92 -2.42
N ILE A 226 -17.29 41.30 -1.15
CA ILE A 226 -17.74 40.40 -0.09
C ILE A 226 -19.25 40.60 0.06
N PHE A 227 -20.02 39.67 -0.50
CA PHE A 227 -21.49 39.71 -0.46
C PHE A 227 -22.04 38.88 0.69
N LEU A 228 -22.70 39.53 1.65
CA LEU A 228 -23.38 38.89 2.77
C LEU A 228 -24.90 39.01 2.58
N ASN A 229 -25.55 37.91 2.20
CA ASN A 229 -26.99 37.86 1.96
C ASN A 229 -27.67 36.91 2.93
N ALA A 230 -28.39 37.48 3.90
CA ALA A 230 -29.14 36.75 4.90
C ALA A 230 -30.29 37.61 5.44
N ASP A 231 -31.35 36.97 5.94
CA ASP A 231 -32.47 37.66 6.60
C ASP A 231 -32.00 38.46 7.83
N ASN A 232 -30.96 37.98 8.51
CA ASN A 232 -30.41 38.60 9.71
C ASN A 232 -28.88 38.51 9.72
N ILE A 233 -28.19 39.65 9.73
CA ILE A 233 -26.74 39.75 9.93
C ILE A 233 -26.50 40.34 11.32
N ARG A 234 -25.73 39.62 12.16
CA ARG A 234 -25.43 40.04 13.53
C ARG A 234 -23.95 40.33 13.71
N LEU A 235 -23.63 41.59 14.00
CA LEU A 235 -22.30 42.03 14.39
C LEU A 235 -22.28 42.20 15.91
N GLY A 236 -21.68 41.25 16.63
CA GLY A 236 -21.61 41.26 18.09
C GLY A 236 -20.50 42.15 18.63
N ASN A 237 -20.66 42.58 19.89
CA ASN A 237 -19.64 43.32 20.64
C ASN A 237 -19.17 44.63 19.98
N LEU A 238 -20.04 45.29 19.23
CA LEU A 238 -19.75 46.62 18.71
C LEU A 238 -19.69 47.64 19.87
N PRO A 239 -18.66 48.51 19.92
CA PRO A 239 -18.54 49.53 20.95
C PRO A 239 -19.66 50.55 20.83
N HIS A 240 -20.10 51.10 21.96
CA HIS A 240 -21.05 52.22 21.99
C HIS A 240 -20.29 53.55 21.97
N GLY A 241 -20.66 54.44 21.05
CA GLY A 241 -20.17 55.82 21.05
C GLY A 241 -20.78 56.59 22.23
N SER A 242 -19.94 57.24 23.05
CA SER A 242 -20.42 58.10 24.14
C SER A 242 -20.37 59.56 23.72
N PHE A 243 -21.48 60.27 23.88
CA PHE A 243 -21.54 61.73 23.71
C PHE A 243 -21.07 62.43 24.99
N SER A 244 -20.06 63.29 24.88
CA SER A 244 -19.77 64.30 25.90
C SER A 244 -20.63 65.54 25.62
N SER A 245 -21.95 65.42 25.75
CA SER A 245 -22.82 66.59 25.90
C SER A 245 -23.33 66.62 27.34
N SER A 246 -22.81 67.60 28.08
CA SER A 246 -23.19 67.93 29.44
C SER A 246 -24.68 68.28 29.56
N LEU A 247 -25.54 67.30 29.80
CA LEU A 247 -26.83 67.50 30.48
C LEU A 247 -27.17 66.25 31.32
N PRO A 248 -27.43 66.41 32.63
CA PRO A 248 -27.82 65.29 33.47
C PRO A 248 -29.29 64.95 33.22
N SER A 249 -29.60 63.66 33.30
CA SER A 249 -30.92 63.08 33.54
C SER A 249 -32.03 63.42 32.53
N SER A 250 -32.30 62.47 31.64
CA SER A 250 -33.66 61.93 31.59
C SER A 250 -33.58 60.42 31.39
N LEU A 251 -34.29 59.66 32.24
CA LEU A 251 -34.62 58.27 31.96
C LEU A 251 -35.53 58.26 30.72
N GLY A 252 -34.92 58.35 29.54
CA GLY A 252 -35.59 57.98 28.29
C GLY A 252 -35.76 56.46 28.24
N PRO A 253 -36.79 55.95 27.55
CA PRO A 253 -36.98 54.51 27.40
C PRO A 253 -35.70 53.88 26.85
N ARG A 254 -35.34 52.67 27.33
CA ARG A 254 -34.21 51.89 26.82
C ARG A 254 -34.23 51.94 25.29
N GLN A 255 -33.32 52.69 24.68
CA GLN A 255 -33.27 52.81 23.23
C GLN A 255 -33.03 51.43 22.64
N THR A 256 -34.00 50.94 21.86
CA THR A 256 -33.97 49.61 21.25
C THR A 256 -33.41 49.62 19.82
N VAL A 257 -33.20 50.81 19.26
CA VAL A 257 -32.72 51.01 17.88
C VAL A 257 -31.46 51.85 17.93
N TYR A 258 -30.45 51.41 17.17
CA TYR A 258 -29.15 52.05 17.07
C TYR A 258 -28.81 52.28 15.60
N GLU A 259 -28.08 53.36 15.33
CA GLU A 259 -27.41 53.60 14.05
C GLU A 259 -26.03 52.91 14.08
N LEU A 260 -25.65 52.29 12.95
CA LEU A 260 -24.30 51.74 12.75
C LEU A 260 -23.43 52.80 12.06
N CYS A 261 -22.39 53.23 12.75
CA CYS A 261 -21.49 54.28 12.27
C CYS A 261 -20.12 53.69 11.90
N ILE A 262 -19.52 54.22 10.83
CA ILE A 262 -18.20 53.81 10.32
C ILE A 262 -17.23 54.98 10.49
N CYS A 263 -16.13 54.77 11.21
CA CYS A 263 -15.06 55.75 11.34
C CYS A 263 -14.18 55.78 10.06
N PRO A 264 -13.45 56.88 9.78
CA PRO A 264 -12.53 56.95 8.63
C PRO A 264 -11.43 55.86 8.61
N ASN A 265 -11.14 55.23 9.74
CA ASN A 265 -10.20 54.11 9.88
C ASN A 265 -10.85 52.73 9.73
N GLY A 266 -12.14 52.66 9.36
CA GLY A 266 -12.88 51.41 9.17
C GLY A 266 -13.47 50.78 10.43
N LYS A 267 -13.27 51.36 11.63
CA LYS A 267 -13.90 50.88 12.87
C LYS A 267 -15.41 51.12 12.84
N LEU A 268 -16.17 50.11 13.28
CA LEU A 268 -17.63 50.16 13.42
C LEU A 268 -18.02 50.43 14.87
N TYR A 269 -19.06 51.24 15.10
CA TYR A 269 -19.62 51.48 16.44
C TYR A 269 -21.12 51.74 16.39
N LEU A 270 -21.78 51.57 17.54
CA LEU A 270 -23.21 51.80 17.73
C LEU A 270 -23.45 53.21 18.29
N SER A 271 -24.36 53.94 17.66
CA SER A 271 -24.83 55.24 18.13
C SER A 271 -26.35 55.21 18.41
N PRO A 272 -26.83 55.80 19.52
CA PRO A 272 -28.25 55.97 19.79
C PRO A 272 -29.05 56.55 18.62
N ALA A 273 -30.10 55.86 18.14
CA ALA A 273 -30.91 56.42 17.05
C ALA A 273 -31.69 57.66 17.50
N GLY A 274 -31.64 58.72 16.70
CA GLY A 274 -32.30 60.01 16.93
C GLY A 274 -33.12 60.49 15.73
N ALA A 275 -33.71 61.68 15.83
CA ALA A 275 -34.43 62.31 14.70
C ALA A 275 -33.50 62.72 13.54
N SER A 276 -32.21 62.85 13.81
CA SER A 276 -31.13 63.12 12.86
C SER A 276 -29.99 62.13 13.10
N SER A 277 -29.12 61.94 12.09
CA SER A 277 -27.94 61.09 12.27
C SER A 277 -27.12 61.54 13.47
N THR A 278 -26.77 60.59 14.30
CA THR A 278 -26.02 60.75 15.54
C THR A 278 -24.57 60.29 15.40
N CYS A 279 -24.19 59.80 14.21
CA CYS A 279 -22.81 59.43 13.90
C CYS A 279 -21.90 60.67 13.92
N GLN A 280 -20.89 60.65 14.78
CA GLN A 280 -19.92 61.74 14.91
C GLN A 280 -18.48 61.25 14.74
N THR A 281 -17.68 62.05 14.02
CA THR A 281 -16.25 61.77 13.77
C THR A 281 -15.41 61.92 15.04
N SER A 282 -15.83 62.75 16.01
CA SER A 282 -15.16 62.98 17.29
C SER A 282 -15.50 61.95 18.38
N SER A 283 -16.20 60.87 18.04
CA SER A 283 -16.47 59.77 18.97
C SER A 283 -15.16 59.20 19.49
N ASN A 284 -15.12 58.89 20.80
CA ASN A 284 -13.99 58.25 21.46
C ASN A 284 -13.56 56.92 20.81
N VAL A 285 -14.46 56.26 20.08
CA VAL A 285 -14.16 55.03 19.32
C VAL A 285 -13.34 55.32 18.05
N CYS A 286 -13.57 56.48 17.42
CA CYS A 286 -12.86 56.90 16.21
C CYS A 286 -11.50 57.54 16.53
N LEU A 287 -11.25 57.96 17.78
CA LEU A 287 -9.96 58.46 18.22
C LEU A 287 -8.93 57.33 18.20
N TRP A 288 -7.75 57.64 17.66
CA TRP A 288 -6.70 56.67 17.44
C TRP A 288 -6.18 56.09 18.76
N SER A 289 -5.91 54.78 18.74
CA SER A 289 -5.09 54.05 19.70
C SER A 289 -3.97 53.39 18.92
#